data_AF-A0A945CMU9-F1
#
_entry.id   AF-A0A945CMU9-F1
#
_cell.length_a   1.000
_cell.length_b   1.000
_cell.length_c   1.000
_cell.angle_alpha   90.00
_cell.angle_beta   90.00
_cell.angle_gamma   90.00
#
_symmetry.space_group_name_H-M   'P 1'
#
loop_
_entity.id
_entity.type
_entity.pdbx_description
1 polymer ?
#
loop_
_entity_poly.entity_id
_entity_poly.type
_entity_poly.pdbx_seq_one_letter_code
_entity_poly.pdbx_strand_id
1 'polypeptide(L)'
;MSGSVLLVLCYALLSLFAVAFVVKCVKIARLPMHLRWELAPVPKEKTRGRYGGSYLEEYEWWKKPREESLVSELTFMGKEIVFLKALWEHKRSLWWFSFPFHMGLYLLIAGAGLLILNGILGMAGVAESGRGVLGAGIPMLAAAGHVLGTIGAFGLLLTRIIDRNLAVMTSRVAYFNLLLVLGVCATGVLAILSVPNFTGGMAGIVGSLLTANASVAAPGMLAVHLLVTLVFLAYLPFSQMMHFVAKYFTYHQIRWDDRPMEAGSQLEKDSQELLGQTVTWGADHIGADGKKNWVDLATEEVKK
;
A
#
# COMPACT_ATOMS: atom_id res chain seq x y z
N MET A 1 11.52 16.99 24.22
CA MET A 1 12.68 16.94 23.30
C MET A 1 12.98 18.37 22.86
N SER A 2 14.24 18.81 22.82
CA SER A 2 14.57 20.15 22.32
C SER A 2 14.23 20.25 20.82
N GLY A 3 13.89 21.46 20.35
CA GLY A 3 13.46 21.65 18.95
C GLY A 3 14.53 21.27 17.93
N SER A 4 15.81 21.48 18.23
CA SER A 4 16.91 21.08 17.35
C SER A 4 17.04 19.56 17.22
N VAL A 5 16.94 18.82 18.34
CA VAL A 5 16.98 17.35 18.33
C VAL A 5 15.78 16.79 17.60
N LEU A 6 14.60 17.39 17.84
CA LEU A 6 13.36 17.06 17.14
C LEU A 6 13.52 17.18 15.62
N LEU A 7 14.02 18.32 15.12
CA LEU A 7 14.20 18.54 13.68
C LEU A 7 15.17 17.53 13.06
N VAL A 8 16.35 17.34 13.66
CA VAL A 8 17.35 16.40 13.15
C VAL A 8 16.77 14.99 13.04
N LEU A 9 16.05 14.55 14.08
CA LEU A 9 15.41 13.24 14.09
C LEU A 9 14.30 13.12 13.04
N CYS A 10 13.43 14.12 12.93
CA CYS A 10 12.37 14.14 11.93
C CYS A 10 12.96 14.06 10.51
N TYR A 11 13.94 14.91 10.19
CA TYR A 11 14.59 14.87 8.88
C TYR A 11 15.27 13.53 8.62
N ALA A 12 16.04 13.00 9.57
CA ALA A 12 16.72 11.72 9.38
C ALA A 12 15.73 10.57 9.07
N LEU A 13 14.65 10.44 9.86
CA LEU A 13 13.68 9.35 9.69
C LEU A 13 12.76 9.57 8.48
N LEU A 14 12.36 10.80 8.17
CA LEU A 14 11.57 11.10 6.98
C LEU A 14 12.40 10.96 5.70
N SER A 15 13.68 11.32 5.71
CA SER A 15 14.59 11.08 4.58
C SER A 15 14.80 9.59 4.36
N LEU A 16 15.02 8.81 5.42
CA LEU A 16 15.10 7.35 5.33
C LEU A 16 13.82 6.77 4.72
N PHE A 17 12.66 7.17 5.23
CA PHE A 17 11.37 6.77 4.69
C PHE A 17 11.27 7.12 3.20
N ALA A 18 11.49 8.38 2.82
CA ALA A 18 11.35 8.85 1.46
C ALA A 18 12.25 8.09 0.48
N VAL A 19 13.55 7.95 0.80
CA VAL A 19 14.52 7.23 -0.04
C VAL A 19 14.13 5.76 -0.16
N ALA A 20 13.89 5.08 0.96
CA ALA A 20 13.57 3.65 0.95
C ALA A 20 12.22 3.38 0.25
N PHE A 21 11.23 4.25 0.45
CA PHE A 21 9.92 4.17 -0.21
C PHE A 21 10.08 4.30 -1.74
N VAL A 22 10.80 5.32 -2.21
CA VAL A 22 11.04 5.51 -3.66
C VAL A 22 11.80 4.32 -4.25
N VAL A 23 12.88 3.86 -3.60
CA VAL A 23 13.63 2.68 -4.06
C VAL A 23 12.73 1.45 -4.17
N LYS A 24 11.87 1.21 -3.18
CA LYS A 24 10.92 0.08 -3.20
C LYS A 24 9.87 0.23 -4.29
N CYS A 25 9.30 1.41 -4.47
CA CYS A 25 8.34 1.68 -5.55
C CYS A 25 8.97 1.46 -6.92
N VAL A 26 10.18 1.99 -7.16
CA VAL A 26 10.92 1.78 -8.41
C VAL A 26 11.25 0.30 -8.62
N LYS A 27 11.67 -0.41 -7.56
CA LYS A 27 11.93 -1.85 -7.64
C LYS A 27 10.69 -2.64 -8.02
N ILE A 28 9.52 -2.34 -7.41
CA ILE A 28 8.24 -3.00 -7.72
C ILE A 28 7.81 -2.68 -9.16
N ALA A 29 7.90 -1.42 -9.59
CA ALA A 29 7.53 -1.00 -10.93
C ALA A 29 8.42 -1.58 -12.04
N ARG A 30 9.65 -2.01 -11.70
CA ARG A 30 10.62 -2.64 -12.61
C ARG A 30 10.68 -4.16 -12.47
N LEU A 31 9.73 -4.79 -11.76
CA LEU A 31 9.68 -6.25 -11.71
C LEU A 31 9.43 -6.80 -13.12
N PRO A 32 10.03 -7.95 -13.46
CA PRO A 32 9.78 -8.60 -14.75
C PRO A 32 8.31 -9.01 -14.87
N MET A 33 7.89 -9.37 -16.09
CA MET A 33 6.53 -9.85 -16.31
C MET A 33 6.19 -10.99 -15.35
N HIS A 34 4.99 -10.94 -14.78
CA HIS A 34 4.53 -11.95 -13.84
C HIS A 34 4.04 -13.21 -14.56
N LEU A 35 3.85 -14.28 -13.79
CA LEU A 35 3.09 -15.44 -14.27
C LEU A 35 1.64 -14.99 -14.55
N ARG A 36 1.21 -15.12 -15.80
CA ARG A 36 -0.07 -14.57 -16.25
C ARG A 36 -1.19 -15.55 -15.94
N TRP A 37 -2.06 -15.18 -15.02
CA TRP A 37 -3.24 -15.97 -14.66
C TRP A 37 -4.49 -15.17 -15.04
N GLU A 38 -5.30 -15.71 -15.94
CA GLU A 38 -6.59 -15.12 -16.29
C GLU A 38 -7.61 -15.48 -15.20
N LEU A 39 -7.67 -14.65 -14.15
CA LEU A 39 -8.57 -14.87 -13.02
C LEU A 39 -9.90 -14.16 -13.25
N ALA A 40 -10.90 -14.92 -13.70
CA ALA A 40 -12.26 -14.44 -13.82
C ALA A 40 -12.83 -13.94 -12.47
N PRO A 41 -13.68 -12.90 -12.46
CA PRO A 41 -14.06 -12.08 -13.61
C PRO A 41 -12.95 -11.10 -14.03
N VAL A 42 -12.85 -10.81 -15.34
CA VAL A 42 -11.98 -9.76 -15.89
C VAL A 42 -12.81 -8.47 -16.03
N PRO A 43 -12.68 -7.47 -15.12
CA PRO A 43 -13.62 -6.35 -15.05
C PRO A 43 -13.56 -5.42 -16.26
N LYS A 44 -12.44 -5.40 -16.99
CA LYS A 44 -12.27 -4.57 -18.19
C LYS A 44 -13.06 -5.07 -19.39
N GLU A 45 -13.51 -6.33 -19.41
CA GLU A 45 -14.40 -6.85 -20.47
C GLU A 45 -15.78 -6.19 -20.39
N LYS A 46 -16.17 -5.37 -21.39
CA LYS A 46 -17.37 -4.52 -21.35
C LYS A 46 -18.67 -5.28 -21.06
N THR A 47 -19.08 -6.13 -21.99
CA THR A 47 -20.36 -6.86 -21.95
C THR A 47 -20.24 -8.13 -21.13
N ARG A 48 -19.10 -8.82 -21.24
CA ARG A 48 -18.85 -10.15 -20.67
C ARG A 48 -18.37 -10.12 -19.22
N GLY A 49 -17.71 -9.04 -18.80
CA GLY A 49 -17.24 -8.88 -17.41
C GLY A 49 -18.37 -8.91 -16.36
N ARG A 50 -19.62 -8.67 -16.76
CA ARG A 50 -20.81 -8.74 -15.87
C ARG A 50 -21.08 -10.13 -15.31
N TYR A 51 -20.86 -11.17 -16.10
CA TYR A 51 -21.06 -12.57 -15.68
C TYR A 51 -19.72 -13.32 -15.51
N GLY A 52 -18.61 -12.59 -15.63
CA GLY A 52 -17.26 -13.14 -15.51
C GLY A 52 -16.75 -13.85 -16.76
N GLY A 53 -17.34 -13.56 -17.92
CA GLY A 53 -16.90 -14.10 -19.19
C GLY A 53 -15.64 -13.45 -19.74
N SER A 54 -15.07 -14.07 -20.77
CA SER A 54 -13.85 -13.64 -21.46
C SER A 54 -14.08 -13.46 -22.95
N TYR A 55 -13.22 -12.69 -23.62
CA TYR A 55 -13.18 -12.62 -25.09
C TYR A 55 -12.95 -14.01 -25.72
N LEU A 56 -12.36 -14.96 -24.98
CA LEU A 56 -12.18 -16.35 -25.40
C LEU A 56 -13.49 -17.10 -25.69
N GLU A 57 -14.63 -16.59 -25.23
CA GLU A 57 -15.96 -17.14 -25.56
C GLU A 57 -16.37 -16.87 -27.00
N GLU A 58 -15.71 -15.92 -27.67
CA GLU A 58 -16.07 -15.52 -29.01
C GLU A 58 -15.31 -16.34 -30.07
N TYR A 59 -16.05 -16.91 -31.02
CA TYR A 59 -15.44 -17.59 -32.16
C TYR A 59 -14.59 -16.62 -32.98
N GLU A 60 -13.39 -17.07 -33.36
CA GLU A 60 -12.35 -16.27 -34.03
C GLU A 60 -12.07 -14.92 -33.33
N TRP A 61 -12.04 -14.92 -31.99
CA TRP A 61 -11.74 -13.73 -31.19
C TRP A 61 -10.45 -13.01 -31.63
N TRP A 62 -9.45 -13.74 -32.14
CA TRP A 62 -8.18 -13.18 -32.60
C TRP A 62 -8.30 -12.31 -33.87
N LYS A 63 -9.43 -12.34 -34.57
CA LYS A 63 -9.72 -11.47 -35.72
C LYS A 63 -10.52 -10.23 -35.36
N LYS A 64 -10.95 -10.08 -34.10
CA LYS A 64 -11.91 -9.08 -33.66
C LYS A 64 -11.25 -8.06 -32.73
N PRO A 65 -11.66 -6.77 -32.78
CA PRO A 65 -11.14 -5.77 -31.87
C PRO A 65 -11.59 -6.08 -30.44
N ARG A 66 -10.72 -5.82 -29.46
CA ARG A 66 -11.04 -5.98 -28.04
C ARG A 66 -11.94 -4.86 -27.54
N GLU A 67 -12.97 -5.20 -26.79
CA GLU A 67 -13.86 -4.25 -26.15
C GLU A 67 -13.55 -4.07 -24.65
N GLU A 68 -12.54 -3.26 -24.37
CA GLU A 68 -12.15 -2.95 -22.99
C GLU A 68 -12.85 -1.70 -22.43
N SER A 69 -13.00 -1.64 -21.12
CA SER A 69 -13.54 -0.49 -20.38
C SER A 69 -12.71 -0.20 -19.12
N LEU A 70 -11.88 0.84 -19.22
CA LEU A 70 -11.13 1.38 -18.08
C LEU A 70 -12.05 1.83 -16.94
N VAL A 71 -13.25 2.32 -17.26
CA VAL A 71 -14.23 2.76 -16.24
C VAL A 71 -14.71 1.59 -15.40
N SER A 72 -14.96 0.43 -16.04
CA SER A 72 -15.38 -0.79 -15.33
C SER A 72 -14.27 -1.30 -14.42
N GLU A 73 -13.03 -1.32 -14.91
CA GLU A 73 -11.85 -1.69 -14.15
C GLU A 73 -11.63 -0.78 -12.93
N LEU A 74 -11.62 0.54 -13.14
CA LEU A 74 -11.46 1.53 -12.07
C LEU A 74 -12.59 1.44 -11.04
N THR A 75 -13.83 1.22 -11.49
CA THR A 75 -14.98 1.07 -10.58
C THR A 75 -14.86 -0.20 -9.74
N PHE A 76 -14.42 -1.31 -10.35
CA PHE A 76 -14.19 -2.57 -9.64
C PHE A 76 -13.08 -2.40 -8.60
N MET A 77 -11.94 -1.83 -8.99
CA MET A 77 -10.82 -1.56 -8.08
C MET A 77 -11.21 -0.61 -6.96
N GLY A 78 -11.94 0.46 -7.27
CA GLY A 78 -12.43 1.42 -6.28
C GLY A 78 -13.29 0.72 -5.22
N LYS A 79 -14.21 -0.16 -5.64
CA LYS A 79 -15.01 -0.96 -4.71
C LYS A 79 -14.15 -1.88 -3.84
N GLU A 80 -13.13 -2.50 -4.42
CA GLU A 80 -12.24 -3.41 -3.72
C GLU A 80 -11.34 -2.69 -2.70
N ILE A 81 -10.82 -1.50 -3.04
CA ILE A 81 -9.90 -0.73 -2.21
C ILE A 81 -10.65 0.02 -1.10
N VAL A 82 -11.78 0.65 -1.43
CA VAL A 82 -12.53 1.50 -0.49
C VAL A 82 -13.39 0.64 0.44
N PHE A 83 -14.10 -0.35 -0.10
CA PHE A 83 -15.06 -1.14 0.67
C PHE A 83 -14.58 -2.54 1.05
N LEU A 84 -13.38 -2.95 0.60
CA LEU A 84 -12.85 -4.30 0.87
C LEU A 84 -13.86 -5.38 0.45
N LYS A 85 -14.43 -5.23 -0.76
CA LYS A 85 -15.55 -6.04 -1.25
C LYS A 85 -15.28 -7.54 -1.19
N ALA A 86 -14.09 -8.03 -1.56
CA ALA A 86 -13.78 -9.46 -1.44
C ALA A 86 -13.81 -9.96 0.01
N LEU A 87 -13.42 -9.15 1.00
CA LEU A 87 -13.57 -9.53 2.41
C LEU A 87 -15.04 -9.60 2.81
N TRP A 88 -15.87 -8.67 2.31
CA TRP A 88 -17.32 -8.72 2.55
C TRP A 88 -17.98 -9.95 1.90
N GLU A 89 -17.50 -10.39 0.75
CA GLU A 89 -18.09 -11.53 0.03
C GLU A 89 -17.58 -12.87 0.58
N HIS A 90 -16.30 -12.98 0.89
CA HIS A 90 -15.66 -14.27 1.21
C HIS A 90 -15.28 -14.47 2.69
N LYS A 91 -15.12 -13.40 3.49
CA LYS A 91 -14.76 -13.51 4.92
C LYS A 91 -15.29 -12.35 5.76
N ARG A 92 -16.62 -12.24 5.85
CA ARG A 92 -17.34 -11.14 6.54
C ARG A 92 -16.89 -10.88 7.96
N SER A 93 -16.55 -11.93 8.72
CA SER A 93 -16.08 -11.78 10.11
C SER A 93 -14.84 -10.90 10.21
N LEU A 94 -13.92 -10.99 9.25
CA LEU A 94 -12.70 -10.19 9.22
C LEU A 94 -12.95 -8.76 8.71
N TRP A 95 -14.01 -8.56 7.93
CA TRP A 95 -14.39 -7.26 7.38
C TRP A 95 -14.69 -6.23 8.47
N TRP A 96 -15.39 -6.64 9.53
CA TRP A 96 -15.79 -5.74 10.63
C TRP A 96 -14.62 -5.06 11.35
N PHE A 97 -13.42 -5.66 11.33
CA PHE A 97 -12.21 -5.03 11.86
C PHE A 97 -11.31 -4.46 10.75
N SER A 98 -11.29 -5.09 9.58
CA SER A 98 -10.47 -4.62 8.45
C SER A 98 -10.98 -3.31 7.86
N PHE A 99 -12.30 -3.14 7.73
CA PHE A 99 -12.89 -1.92 7.19
C PHE A 99 -12.60 -0.68 8.04
N PRO A 100 -12.91 -0.65 9.36
CA PRO A 100 -12.54 0.50 10.19
C PRO A 100 -11.03 0.71 10.27
N PHE A 101 -10.22 -0.35 10.23
CA PHE A 101 -8.76 -0.22 10.16
C PHE A 101 -8.32 0.58 8.93
N HIS A 102 -8.73 0.17 7.72
CA HIS A 102 -8.33 0.83 6.48
C HIS A 102 -8.95 2.22 6.36
N MET A 103 -10.23 2.38 6.74
CA MET A 103 -10.88 3.69 6.75
C MET A 103 -10.15 4.66 7.70
N GLY A 104 -9.74 4.17 8.89
CA GLY A 104 -8.92 4.92 9.81
C GLY A 104 -7.63 5.42 9.16
N LEU A 105 -6.88 4.52 8.49
CA LEU A 105 -5.66 4.88 7.77
C LEU A 105 -5.91 5.90 6.64
N TYR A 106 -6.98 5.75 5.85
CA TYR A 106 -7.32 6.72 4.80
C TYR A 106 -7.60 8.12 5.36
N LEU A 107 -8.34 8.21 6.46
CA LEU A 107 -8.61 9.49 7.13
C LEU A 107 -7.33 10.11 7.71
N LEU A 108 -6.42 9.31 8.26
CA LEU A 108 -5.12 9.78 8.75
C LEU A 108 -4.23 10.30 7.62
N ILE A 109 -4.19 9.60 6.48
CA ILE A 109 -3.44 10.05 5.29
C ILE A 109 -4.03 11.36 4.76
N ALA A 110 -5.35 11.45 4.65
CA ALA A 110 -6.04 12.68 4.24
C ALA A 110 -5.76 13.84 5.22
N GLY A 111 -5.85 13.59 6.53
CA GLY A 111 -5.54 14.57 7.57
C GLY A 111 -4.08 15.04 7.54
N ALA A 112 -3.12 14.14 7.32
CA ALA A 112 -1.71 14.47 7.16
C ALA A 112 -1.46 15.33 5.90
N GLY A 113 -2.11 15.01 4.78
CA GLY A 113 -2.06 15.83 3.57
C GLY A 113 -2.60 17.25 3.78
N LEU A 114 -3.75 17.37 4.46
CA LEU A 114 -4.32 18.67 4.82
C LEU A 114 -3.46 19.45 5.82
N LEU A 115 -2.77 18.78 6.74
CA LEU A 115 -1.79 19.41 7.65
C LEU A 115 -0.62 20.02 6.89
N ILE A 116 -0.06 19.29 5.92
CA ILE A 116 1.03 19.78 5.06
C ILE A 116 0.53 20.96 4.23
N LEU A 117 -0.65 20.83 3.59
CA LEU A 117 -1.25 21.92 2.82
C LEU A 117 -1.46 23.16 3.70
N ASN A 118 -1.97 23.00 4.93
CA ASN A 118 -2.15 24.10 5.86
C ASN A 118 -0.82 24.83 6.18
N GLY A 119 0.28 24.08 6.34
CA GLY A 119 1.62 24.63 6.53
C GLY A 119 2.11 25.41 5.32
N ILE A 120 1.95 24.86 4.11
CA ILE A 120 2.33 25.51 2.84
C ILE A 120 1.55 26.81 2.64
N LEU A 121 0.22 26.80 2.87
CA LEU A 121 -0.60 28.00 2.76
C LEU A 121 -0.20 29.07 3.79
N GLY A 122 0.19 28.67 5.00
CA GLY A 122 0.75 29.56 6.01
C GLY A 122 2.04 30.24 5.53
N MET A 123 2.95 29.48 4.90
CA MET A 123 4.17 30.04 4.29
C MET A 123 3.89 30.97 3.11
N ALA A 124 2.83 30.69 2.34
CA ALA A 124 2.36 31.54 1.25
C ALA A 124 1.65 32.82 1.74
N GLY A 125 1.55 33.05 3.05
CA GLY A 125 0.93 34.25 3.63
C GLY A 125 -0.59 34.24 3.64
N VAL A 126 -1.24 33.09 3.41
CA VAL A 126 -2.70 32.98 3.48
C VAL A 126 -3.16 33.10 4.92
N ALA A 127 -3.99 34.11 5.21
CA ALA A 127 -4.50 34.37 6.54
C ALA A 127 -5.20 33.13 7.15
N GLU A 128 -5.06 32.95 8.47
CA GLU A 128 -5.73 31.88 9.24
C GLU A 128 -7.25 31.87 9.00
N SER A 129 -7.87 33.05 8.87
CA SER A 129 -9.30 33.20 8.58
C SER A 129 -9.73 32.58 7.24
N GLY A 130 -8.83 32.55 6.24
CA GLY A 130 -9.06 31.88 4.95
C GLY A 130 -8.88 30.37 4.98
N ARG A 131 -8.41 29.81 6.12
CA ARG A 131 -8.10 28.38 6.30
C ARG A 131 -9.02 27.69 7.31
N GLY A 132 -10.11 28.35 7.73
CA GLY A 132 -11.01 27.87 8.78
C GLY A 132 -11.60 26.47 8.55
N VAL A 133 -11.92 26.11 7.30
CA VAL A 133 -12.40 24.77 6.94
C VAL A 133 -11.34 23.70 7.23
N LEU A 134 -10.05 23.99 7.00
CA LEU A 134 -8.95 23.09 7.37
C LEU A 134 -8.83 22.98 8.89
N GLY A 135 -9.01 24.10 9.60
CA GLY A 135 -8.99 24.15 11.06
C GLY A 135 -10.04 23.26 11.73
N ALA A 136 -11.23 23.11 11.12
CA ALA A 136 -12.26 22.19 11.60
C ALA A 136 -12.11 20.76 11.04
N GLY A 137 -11.71 20.62 9.77
CA GLY A 137 -11.61 19.33 9.11
C GLY A 137 -10.48 18.44 9.63
N ILE A 138 -9.30 19.01 9.87
CA ILE A 138 -8.13 18.23 10.31
C ILE A 138 -8.37 17.53 11.66
N PRO A 139 -8.86 18.22 12.73
CA PRO A 139 -9.16 17.55 13.99
C PRO A 139 -10.18 16.41 13.85
N MET A 140 -11.22 16.59 13.01
CA MET A 140 -12.23 15.56 12.78
C MET A 140 -11.64 14.32 12.11
N LEU A 141 -10.86 14.50 11.05
CA LEU A 141 -10.19 13.42 10.35
C LEU A 141 -9.16 12.72 11.24
N ALA A 142 -8.40 13.48 12.03
CA ALA A 142 -7.44 12.94 12.99
C ALA A 142 -8.16 12.12 14.06
N ALA A 143 -9.23 12.63 14.67
CA ALA A 143 -9.97 11.91 15.70
C ALA A 143 -10.61 10.63 15.15
N ALA A 144 -11.38 10.73 14.06
CA ALA A 144 -12.00 9.57 13.43
C ALA A 144 -10.96 8.55 12.96
N GLY A 145 -9.86 9.01 12.36
CA GLY A 145 -8.77 8.19 11.87
C GLY A 145 -8.09 7.38 12.97
N HIS A 146 -7.71 8.02 14.07
CA HIS A 146 -7.05 7.35 15.20
C HIS A 146 -8.01 6.40 15.93
N VAL A 147 -9.28 6.76 16.12
CA VAL A 147 -10.28 5.90 16.79
C VAL A 147 -10.57 4.66 15.95
N LEU A 148 -10.93 4.83 14.68
CA LEU A 148 -11.22 3.70 13.78
C LEU A 148 -10.00 2.82 13.57
N GLY A 149 -8.82 3.44 13.39
CA GLY A 149 -7.55 2.73 13.28
C GLY A 149 -7.23 1.89 14.53
N THR A 150 -7.47 2.42 15.72
CA THR A 150 -7.24 1.70 16.99
C THR A 150 -8.19 0.50 17.11
N ILE A 151 -9.50 0.71 16.90
CA ILE A 151 -10.53 -0.35 16.96
C ILE A 151 -10.20 -1.44 15.96
N GLY A 152 -9.90 -1.07 14.71
CA GLY A 152 -9.58 -2.00 13.65
C GLY A 152 -8.28 -2.77 13.89
N ALA A 153 -7.20 -2.08 14.27
CA ALA A 153 -5.89 -2.71 14.51
C ALA A 153 -5.95 -3.67 15.70
N PHE A 154 -6.59 -3.26 16.80
CA PHE A 154 -6.78 -4.11 17.97
C PHE A 154 -7.67 -5.32 17.67
N GLY A 155 -8.80 -5.11 16.99
CA GLY A 155 -9.69 -6.19 16.60
C GLY A 155 -9.04 -7.20 15.66
N LEU A 156 -8.23 -6.74 14.71
CA LEU A 156 -7.42 -7.62 13.84
C LEU A 156 -6.37 -8.39 14.63
N LEU A 157 -5.74 -7.76 15.63
CA LEU A 157 -4.72 -8.40 16.46
C LEU A 157 -5.35 -9.52 17.28
N LEU A 158 -6.46 -9.24 17.95
CA LEU A 158 -7.22 -10.24 18.69
C LEU A 158 -7.69 -11.37 17.78
N THR A 159 -8.24 -11.04 16.60
CA THR A 159 -8.69 -12.05 15.64
C THR A 159 -7.56 -12.99 15.25
N ARG A 160 -6.34 -12.48 15.03
CA ARG A 160 -5.15 -13.30 14.72
C ARG A 160 -4.61 -14.13 15.87
N ILE A 161 -4.93 -13.77 17.10
CA ILE A 161 -4.52 -14.54 18.30
C ILE A 161 -5.55 -15.63 18.59
N ILE A 162 -6.84 -15.32 18.44
CA ILE A 162 -7.95 -16.19 18.83
C ILE A 162 -8.28 -17.22 17.74
N ASP A 163 -8.32 -16.82 16.47
CA ASP A 163 -8.62 -17.72 15.36
C ASP A 163 -7.39 -18.60 15.05
N ARG A 164 -7.46 -19.88 15.44
CA ARG A 164 -6.37 -20.86 15.23
C ARG A 164 -5.96 -20.98 13.76
N ASN A 165 -6.91 -20.88 12.83
CA ASN A 165 -6.61 -20.98 11.40
C ASN A 165 -5.75 -19.80 10.95
N LEU A 166 -6.00 -18.61 11.49
CA LEU A 166 -5.20 -17.42 11.20
C LEU A 166 -3.89 -17.41 11.97
N ALA A 167 -3.87 -17.86 13.22
CA ALA A 167 -2.67 -17.89 14.05
C ALA A 167 -1.55 -18.73 13.43
N VAL A 168 -1.89 -19.91 12.90
CA VAL A 168 -0.93 -20.82 12.24
C VAL A 168 -0.32 -20.20 10.98
N MET A 169 -1.05 -19.32 10.28
CA MET A 169 -0.57 -18.64 9.06
C MET A 169 0.04 -17.25 9.33
N THR A 170 0.03 -16.76 10.57
CA THR A 170 0.48 -15.41 10.89
C THR A 170 1.95 -15.44 11.34
N SER A 171 2.81 -14.74 10.60
CA SER A 171 4.23 -14.60 10.98
C SER A 171 4.42 -13.63 12.15
N ARG A 172 5.55 -13.77 12.87
CA ARG A 172 5.93 -12.85 13.96
C ARG A 172 6.00 -11.39 13.49
N VAL A 173 6.47 -11.18 12.26
CA VAL A 173 6.56 -9.86 11.63
C VAL A 173 5.15 -9.27 11.41
N ALA A 174 4.16 -10.07 11.06
CA ALA A 174 2.79 -9.59 10.91
C ALA A 174 2.19 -9.10 12.24
N TYR A 175 2.47 -9.79 13.36
CA TYR A 175 2.10 -9.31 14.69
C TYR A 175 2.79 -7.99 15.04
N PHE A 176 4.10 -7.89 14.80
CA PHE A 176 4.86 -6.65 15.04
C PHE A 176 4.32 -5.48 14.21
N ASN A 177 4.06 -5.67 12.91
CA ASN A 177 3.49 -4.66 12.04
C ASN A 177 2.17 -4.13 12.59
N LEU A 178 1.29 -5.02 13.04
CA LEU A 178 -0.02 -4.66 13.56
C LEU A 178 0.07 -3.96 14.93
N LEU A 179 0.99 -4.39 15.79
CA LEU A 179 1.29 -3.72 17.05
C LEU A 179 1.86 -2.32 16.84
N LEU A 180 2.73 -2.13 15.84
CA LEU A 180 3.29 -0.84 15.52
C LEU A 180 2.23 0.14 15.02
N VAL A 181 1.34 -0.29 14.11
CA VAL A 181 0.21 0.53 13.66
C VAL A 181 -0.76 0.80 14.80
N LEU A 182 -1.06 -0.20 15.64
CA LEU A 182 -1.86 0.00 16.85
C LEU A 182 -1.21 1.04 17.77
N GLY A 183 0.12 1.02 17.91
CA GLY A 183 0.87 2.03 18.66
C GLY A 183 0.69 3.43 18.10
N VAL A 184 0.79 3.62 16.77
CA VAL A 184 0.52 4.91 16.12
C VAL A 184 -0.91 5.37 16.41
N CYS A 185 -1.90 4.51 16.17
CA CYS A 185 -3.31 4.85 16.36
C CYS A 185 -3.65 5.15 17.82
N ALA A 186 -3.23 4.30 18.76
CA ALA A 186 -3.53 4.43 20.17
C ALA A 186 -2.83 5.63 20.81
N THR A 187 -1.55 5.86 20.49
CA THR A 187 -0.84 7.06 20.98
C THR A 187 -1.46 8.35 20.45
N GLY A 188 -2.01 8.34 19.23
CA GLY A 188 -2.72 9.49 18.70
C GLY A 188 -4.08 9.73 19.38
N VAL A 189 -4.84 8.68 19.70
CA VAL A 189 -6.05 8.82 20.55
C VAL A 189 -5.67 9.41 21.91
N LEU A 190 -4.64 8.86 22.56
CA LEU A 190 -4.17 9.37 23.85
C LEU A 190 -3.68 10.83 23.74
N ALA A 191 -2.98 11.19 22.67
CA ALA A 191 -2.53 12.55 22.44
C ALA A 191 -3.69 13.53 22.25
N ILE A 192 -4.74 13.14 21.50
CA ILE A 192 -5.95 13.95 21.32
C ILE A 192 -6.65 14.20 22.66
N LEU A 193 -6.70 13.20 23.55
CA LEU A 193 -7.37 13.31 24.84
C LEU A 193 -6.54 14.04 25.91
N SER A 194 -5.21 14.00 25.82
CA SER A 194 -4.32 14.50 26.87
C SER A 194 -3.55 15.77 26.53
N VAL A 195 -3.38 16.11 25.25
CA VAL A 195 -2.63 17.28 24.79
C VAL A 195 -3.61 18.39 24.40
N PRO A 196 -3.61 19.53 25.13
CA PRO A 196 -4.40 20.69 24.72
C PRO A 196 -4.00 21.13 23.30
N ASN A 197 -5.01 21.31 22.44
CA ASN A 197 -4.81 21.68 21.04
C ASN A 197 -3.80 20.78 20.29
N PHE A 198 -3.95 19.46 20.41
CA PHE A 198 -3.13 18.46 19.72
C PHE A 198 -2.89 18.79 18.23
N THR A 199 -3.96 19.12 17.50
CA THR A 199 -3.86 19.45 16.06
C THR A 199 -3.03 20.70 15.80
N GLY A 200 -3.16 21.74 16.62
CA GLY A 200 -2.30 22.92 16.53
C GLY A 200 -0.84 22.60 16.82
N GLY A 201 -0.57 21.73 17.80
CA GLY A 201 0.78 21.23 18.07
C GLY A 201 1.39 20.49 16.87
N MET A 202 0.62 19.60 16.24
CA MET A 202 1.04 18.90 15.01
C MET A 202 1.26 19.86 13.84
N ALA A 203 0.37 20.85 13.65
CA ALA A 203 0.53 21.88 12.62
C ALA A 203 1.79 22.73 12.84
N GLY A 204 2.11 23.08 14.10
CA GLY A 204 3.34 23.79 14.45
C GLY A 204 4.60 22.98 14.16
N ILE A 205 4.59 21.67 14.43
CA ILE A 205 5.70 20.76 14.08
C ILE A 205 5.87 20.69 12.56
N VAL A 206 4.78 20.55 11.80
CA VAL A 206 4.83 20.56 10.32
C VAL A 206 5.39 21.90 9.80
N GLY A 207 4.90 23.03 10.32
CA GLY A 207 5.44 24.36 9.96
C GLY A 207 6.93 24.49 10.28
N SER A 208 7.39 23.94 11.40
CA SER A 208 8.81 23.92 11.78
C SER A 208 9.67 23.09 10.85
N LEU A 209 9.15 21.96 10.36
CA LEU A 209 9.80 21.13 9.35
C LEU A 209 9.84 21.82 7.99
N LEU A 210 8.81 22.56 7.60
CA LEU A 210 8.80 23.26 6.32
C LEU A 210 9.71 24.50 6.31
N THR A 211 9.90 25.13 7.47
CA THR A 211 10.71 26.36 7.62
C THR A 211 12.09 26.12 8.23
N ALA A 212 12.43 24.87 8.55
CA ALA A 212 13.65 24.48 9.28
C ALA A 212 13.86 25.29 10.58
N ASN A 213 12.77 25.63 11.28
CA ASN A 213 12.81 26.45 12.49
C ASN A 213 12.77 25.55 13.75
N ALA A 214 13.81 25.64 14.59
CA ALA A 214 13.95 24.83 15.81
C ALA A 214 13.16 25.39 17.02
N SER A 215 12.27 26.36 16.82
CA SER A 215 11.52 27.02 17.91
C SER A 215 10.42 26.15 18.53
N VAL A 216 9.90 25.16 17.81
CA VAL A 216 8.83 24.30 18.31
C VAL A 216 9.40 23.08 19.01
N ALA A 217 8.94 22.87 20.25
CA ALA A 217 9.19 21.66 21.02
C ALA A 217 7.95 20.77 21.00
N ALA A 218 8.17 19.44 21.06
CA ALA A 218 7.13 18.46 21.31
C ALA A 218 7.26 17.93 22.74
N PRO A 219 6.41 18.35 23.69
CA PRO A 219 6.40 17.84 25.05
C PRO A 219 5.45 16.64 25.23
N GLY A 220 5.73 15.81 26.23
CA GLY A 220 4.82 14.77 26.72
C GLY A 220 4.32 13.80 25.64
N MET A 221 3.01 13.55 25.63
CA MET A 221 2.36 12.60 24.74
C MET A 221 2.48 12.97 23.26
N LEU A 222 2.59 14.27 22.93
CA LEU A 222 2.82 14.71 21.54
C LEU A 222 4.16 14.20 21.02
N ALA A 223 5.20 14.22 21.86
CA ALA A 223 6.52 13.69 21.50
C ALA A 223 6.47 12.17 21.30
N VAL A 224 5.79 11.45 22.20
CA VAL A 224 5.62 9.99 22.11
C VAL A 224 4.92 9.61 20.82
N HIS A 225 3.77 10.23 20.53
CA HIS A 225 3.02 9.97 19.31
C HIS A 225 3.84 10.25 18.05
N LEU A 226 4.55 11.38 18.03
CA LEU A 226 5.41 11.74 16.91
C LEU A 226 6.54 10.71 16.70
N LEU A 227 7.23 10.30 17.77
CA LEU A 227 8.31 9.32 17.69
C LEU A 227 7.81 7.97 17.15
N VAL A 228 6.70 7.46 17.67
CA VAL A 228 6.10 6.20 17.21
C VAL A 228 5.69 6.30 15.74
N THR A 229 5.14 7.46 15.33
CA THR A 229 4.77 7.73 13.94
C THR A 229 5.99 7.76 13.01
N LEU A 230 7.07 8.44 13.42
CA LEU A 230 8.32 8.50 12.63
C LEU A 230 8.98 7.14 12.49
N VAL A 231 9.02 6.34 13.57
CA VAL A 231 9.53 4.97 13.54
C VAL A 231 8.68 4.11 12.60
N PHE A 232 7.35 4.22 12.68
CA PHE A 232 6.45 3.53 11.75
C PHE A 232 6.74 3.90 10.29
N LEU A 233 6.84 5.20 9.96
CA LEU A 233 7.13 5.65 8.61
C LEU A 233 8.49 5.16 8.13
N ALA A 234 9.54 5.27 8.94
CA ALA A 234 10.87 4.77 8.58
C ALA A 234 10.89 3.25 8.35
N TYR A 235 10.08 2.49 9.09
CA TYR A 235 9.97 1.04 8.96
C TYR A 235 9.07 0.59 7.78
N LEU A 236 8.07 1.40 7.41
CA LEU A 236 7.04 1.07 6.44
C LEU A 236 7.59 0.44 5.13
N PRO A 237 8.61 1.00 4.45
CA PRO A 237 9.13 0.49 3.18
C PRO A 237 9.78 -0.89 3.27
N PHE A 238 10.16 -1.32 4.47
CA PHE A 238 10.84 -2.59 4.74
C PHE A 238 9.87 -3.70 5.15
N SER A 239 8.57 -3.42 5.17
CA SER A 239 7.56 -4.33 5.70
C SER A 239 6.57 -4.81 4.61
N GLN A 240 5.78 -5.83 4.95
CA GLN A 240 4.66 -6.30 4.13
C GLN A 240 3.51 -5.28 4.02
N MET A 241 3.56 -4.18 4.79
CA MET A 241 2.54 -3.12 4.72
C MET A 241 2.65 -2.31 3.42
N MET A 242 3.72 -2.46 2.64
CA MET A 242 3.84 -1.92 1.27
C MET A 242 2.90 -2.57 0.25
N HIS A 243 2.03 -3.49 0.67
CA HIS A 243 1.08 -4.16 -0.21
C HIS A 243 0.11 -3.20 -0.91
N PHE A 244 -0.12 -1.97 -0.42
CA PHE A 244 -0.93 -0.98 -1.15
C PHE A 244 -0.22 -0.48 -2.42
N VAL A 245 1.11 -0.29 -2.35
CA VAL A 245 1.94 0.05 -3.52
C VAL A 245 1.96 -1.12 -4.50
N ALA A 246 2.21 -2.33 -3.97
CA ALA A 246 2.15 -3.54 -4.78
C ALA A 246 0.77 -3.69 -5.43
N LYS A 247 -0.33 -3.45 -4.70
CA LYS A 247 -1.68 -3.50 -5.28
C LYS A 247 -1.84 -2.51 -6.44
N TYR A 248 -1.36 -1.28 -6.30
CA TYR A 248 -1.45 -0.30 -7.36
C TYR A 248 -0.72 -0.76 -8.64
N PHE A 249 0.53 -1.22 -8.52
CA PHE A 249 1.33 -1.61 -9.68
C PHE A 249 1.01 -2.99 -10.23
N THR A 250 0.76 -3.98 -9.37
CA THR A 250 0.78 -5.38 -9.76
C THR A 250 -0.59 -6.04 -9.68
N TYR A 251 -1.59 -5.47 -8.99
CA TYR A 251 -2.87 -6.17 -8.80
C TYR A 251 -3.64 -6.34 -10.11
N HIS A 252 -3.75 -5.26 -10.89
CA HIS A 252 -4.45 -5.28 -12.18
C HIS A 252 -3.68 -6.12 -13.20
N GLN A 253 -2.36 -5.99 -13.24
CA GLN A 253 -1.49 -6.80 -14.10
C GLN A 253 -1.64 -8.29 -13.75
N ILE A 254 -1.40 -8.67 -12.49
CA ILE A 254 -1.41 -10.07 -12.08
C ILE A 254 -2.79 -10.72 -12.27
N ARG A 255 -3.88 -10.00 -11.97
CA ARG A 255 -5.22 -10.59 -11.95
C ARG A 255 -5.91 -10.53 -13.32
N TRP A 256 -5.62 -9.52 -14.12
CA TRP A 256 -6.41 -9.18 -15.32
C TRP A 256 -5.55 -8.89 -16.56
N ASP A 257 -4.24 -9.18 -16.55
CA ASP A 257 -3.44 -9.15 -17.77
C ASP A 257 -3.73 -10.37 -18.65
N ASP A 258 -4.75 -10.23 -19.48
CA ASP A 258 -5.26 -11.18 -20.46
C ASP A 258 -4.84 -10.82 -21.91
N ARG A 259 -3.80 -9.99 -22.10
CA ARG A 259 -3.34 -9.63 -23.45
C ARG A 259 -2.87 -10.88 -24.21
N PRO A 260 -3.36 -11.16 -25.43
CA PRO A 260 -2.82 -12.30 -26.18
C PRO A 260 -1.33 -12.09 -26.48
N MET A 261 -0.59 -13.19 -26.61
CA MET A 261 0.79 -13.13 -27.09
C MET A 261 0.76 -12.96 -28.61
N GLU A 262 1.13 -11.79 -29.10
CA GLU A 262 1.18 -11.45 -30.52
C GLU A 262 2.63 -11.38 -31.02
N ALA A 263 2.85 -11.83 -32.25
CA ALA A 263 4.18 -11.78 -32.87
C ALA A 263 4.67 -10.33 -33.04
N GLY A 264 5.93 -10.07 -32.65
CA GLY A 264 6.57 -8.76 -32.65
C GLY A 264 6.16 -7.84 -31.50
N SER A 265 5.21 -8.25 -30.65
CA SER A 265 4.74 -7.44 -29.52
C SER A 265 5.82 -7.25 -28.45
N GLN A 266 5.69 -6.19 -27.64
CA GLN A 266 6.59 -5.98 -26.50
C GLN A 266 6.54 -7.16 -25.52
N LEU A 267 5.35 -7.76 -25.35
CA LEU A 267 5.14 -8.92 -24.49
C LEU A 267 5.96 -10.13 -24.94
N GLU A 268 6.02 -10.39 -26.26
CA GLU A 268 6.86 -11.46 -26.80
C GLU A 268 8.35 -11.19 -26.55
N LYS A 269 8.80 -9.95 -26.78
CA LYS A 269 10.20 -9.55 -26.54
C LYS A 269 10.59 -9.72 -25.08
N ASP A 270 9.77 -9.20 -24.15
CA ASP A 270 9.99 -9.33 -22.71
C ASP A 270 10.04 -10.82 -22.30
N SER A 271 9.17 -11.66 -22.88
CA SER A 271 9.17 -13.10 -22.63
C SER A 271 10.46 -13.77 -23.11
N GLN A 272 10.92 -13.43 -24.32
CA GLN A 272 12.16 -13.96 -24.89
C GLN A 272 13.38 -13.57 -24.06
N GLU A 273 13.46 -12.33 -23.59
CA GLU A 273 14.52 -11.87 -22.69
C GLU A 273 14.55 -12.66 -21.38
N LEU A 274 13.39 -12.98 -20.82
CA LEU A 274 13.29 -13.78 -19.60
C LEU A 274 13.64 -15.25 -19.82
N LEU A 275 13.27 -15.83 -20.96
CA LEU A 275 13.67 -17.18 -21.33
C LEU A 275 15.20 -17.29 -21.55
N GLY A 276 15.85 -16.19 -21.95
CA GLY A 276 17.31 -16.11 -22.04
C GLY A 276 18.04 -16.09 -20.69
N GLN A 277 17.34 -16.00 -19.56
CA GLN A 277 17.99 -15.98 -18.25
C GLN A 277 18.55 -17.36 -17.85
N THR A 278 19.79 -17.37 -17.35
CA THR A 278 20.43 -18.55 -16.79
C THR A 278 19.67 -19.06 -15.57
N VAL A 279 19.40 -20.37 -15.54
CA VAL A 279 18.89 -21.06 -14.37
C VAL A 279 20.04 -21.29 -13.41
N THR A 280 20.18 -20.43 -12.40
CA THR A 280 21.34 -20.38 -11.49
C THR A 280 21.36 -21.48 -10.42
N TRP A 281 20.32 -22.29 -10.34
CA TRP A 281 20.18 -23.41 -9.39
C TRP A 281 20.28 -24.75 -10.12
N GLY A 282 20.72 -25.78 -9.39
CA GLY A 282 20.87 -27.13 -9.92
C GLY A 282 19.63 -27.99 -9.69
N ALA A 283 19.23 -28.75 -10.71
CA ALA A 283 18.18 -29.76 -10.61
C ALA A 283 18.33 -30.80 -11.73
N ASP A 284 18.94 -31.93 -11.37
CA ASP A 284 19.29 -33.00 -12.31
C ASP A 284 18.08 -33.53 -13.11
N HIS A 285 16.91 -33.60 -12.48
CA HIS A 285 15.67 -34.13 -13.09
C HIS A 285 15.12 -33.28 -14.27
N ILE A 286 15.58 -32.04 -14.43
CA ILE A 286 15.27 -31.17 -15.58
C ILE A 286 16.54 -30.74 -16.33
N GLY A 287 17.71 -31.30 -16.01
CA GLY A 287 18.97 -30.94 -16.65
C GLY A 287 19.52 -29.55 -16.30
N ALA A 288 18.99 -28.90 -15.25
CA ALA A 288 19.49 -27.60 -14.80
C ALA A 288 20.83 -27.77 -14.07
N ASP A 289 21.89 -27.19 -14.64
CA ASP A 289 23.29 -27.36 -14.21
C ASP A 289 23.91 -26.07 -13.64
N GLY A 290 23.09 -25.02 -13.44
CA GLY A 290 23.56 -23.70 -13.01
C GLY A 290 24.09 -22.81 -14.14
N LYS A 291 24.14 -23.29 -15.39
CA LYS A 291 24.72 -22.58 -16.55
C LYS A 291 23.75 -22.42 -17.71
N LYS A 292 22.90 -23.40 -17.94
CA LYS A 292 21.87 -23.37 -19.00
C LYS A 292 20.80 -22.31 -18.75
N ASN A 293 20.29 -21.72 -19.82
CA ASN A 293 19.12 -20.84 -19.75
C ASN A 293 17.81 -21.62 -19.95
N TRP A 294 16.66 -20.95 -19.84
CA TRP A 294 15.36 -21.62 -19.99
C TRP A 294 15.09 -22.13 -21.41
N VAL A 295 15.65 -21.49 -22.44
CA VAL A 295 15.54 -21.97 -23.84
C VAL A 295 16.29 -23.28 -24.00
N ASP A 296 17.52 -23.37 -23.50
CA ASP A 296 18.33 -24.59 -23.55
C ASP A 296 17.57 -25.75 -22.88
N LEU A 297 17.07 -25.53 -21.67
CA LEU A 297 16.35 -26.55 -20.90
C LEU A 297 15.02 -26.98 -21.53
N ALA A 298 14.31 -26.07 -22.19
CA ALA A 298 13.01 -26.37 -22.81
C ALA A 298 13.14 -27.05 -24.18
N THR A 299 14.29 -26.92 -24.84
CA THR A 299 14.53 -27.46 -26.20
C THR A 299 15.44 -28.67 -26.22
N GLU A 300 16.24 -28.90 -25.17
CA GLU A 300 16.98 -30.13 -25.02
C GLU A 300 16.04 -31.31 -24.74
N GLU A 301 16.20 -32.40 -25.50
CA GLU A 301 15.59 -33.67 -25.13
C GLU A 301 16.19 -34.15 -23.80
N VAL A 302 15.40 -34.14 -22.73
CA VAL A 302 15.76 -34.79 -21.47
C VAL A 302 15.89 -36.28 -21.76
N LYS A 303 17.14 -36.78 -21.86
CA LYS A 303 17.40 -38.21 -21.95
C LYS A 303 16.89 -38.87 -20.67
N LYS A 304 15.76 -39.58 -20.80
CA LYS A 304 15.17 -40.40 -19.74
C LYS A 304 16.07 -41.57 -19.36
#